data_AF-A0A350KPC1-F1
#
_entry.id   AF-A0A350KPC1-F1
#
_cell.length_a   1.000
_cell.length_b   1.000
_cell.length_c   1.000
_cell.angle_alpha   90.00
_cell.angle_beta   90.00
_cell.angle_gamma   90.00
#
_symmetry.space_group_name_H-M   'P 1'
#
loop_
_entity.id
_entity.type
_entity.pdbx_description
1 polymer ?
#
loop_
_entity_poly.entity_id
_entity_poly.type
_entity_poly.pdbx_seq_one_letter_code
_entity_poly.pdbx_strand_id
1 'polypeptide(L)'
;YLRYTLPDESGYCEIFADIDGVFAFDPDRLKRLNAHCEDFSVITVQPCLPVYKGQLVANLRLFSPAVDADVLNQAVTKISGTGALFKVAPYAFCKIGYVRTVAAGTTP
;
A
#
# COMPACT_ATOMS: atom_id res chain seq x y z
N TYR A 1 0.97 -8.75 -3.21
CA TYR A 1 2.29 -8.10 -3.40
C TYR A 1 2.69 -7.24 -2.22
N LEU A 2 2.25 -7.60 -1.01
CA LEU A 2 2.60 -6.92 0.23
C LEU A 2 3.04 -7.99 1.22
N ARG A 3 4.08 -7.69 1.99
CA ARG A 3 4.56 -8.52 3.10
C ARG A 3 4.47 -7.69 4.37
N TYR A 4 4.07 -8.30 5.48
CA TYR A 4 4.03 -7.62 6.77
C TYR A 4 4.86 -8.34 7.83
N THR A 5 5.27 -7.61 8.85
CA THR A 5 5.90 -8.17 10.06
C THR A 5 4.83 -8.43 11.13
N LEU A 6 5.16 -9.33 12.07
CA LEU A 6 4.41 -9.41 13.32
C LEU A 6 4.65 -8.13 14.15
N PRO A 7 3.76 -7.80 15.10
CA PRO A 7 3.98 -6.69 16.01
C PRO A 7 5.32 -6.85 16.74
N ASP A 8 6.13 -5.80 16.74
CA ASP A 8 7.30 -5.72 17.62
C ASP A 8 6.90 -5.43 19.07
N GLU A 9 7.88 -5.35 19.98
CA GLU A 9 7.65 -5.04 21.39
C GLU A 9 6.98 -3.67 21.62
N SER A 10 7.04 -2.78 20.62
CA SER A 10 6.43 -1.44 20.63
C SER A 10 5.05 -1.41 19.94
N GLY A 11 4.54 -2.56 19.49
CA GLY A 11 3.23 -2.68 18.84
C GLY A 11 3.21 -2.27 17.37
N TYR A 12 4.36 -2.19 16.70
CA TYR A 12 4.45 -1.83 15.29
C TYR A 12 4.43 -3.05 14.38
N CYS A 13 3.57 -3.02 13.36
CA CYS A 13 3.58 -3.95 12.23
C CYS A 13 3.94 -3.18 10.96
N GLU A 14 5.08 -3.52 10.37
CA GLU A 14 5.56 -2.88 9.15
C GLU A 14 5.04 -3.62 7.92
N ILE A 15 4.64 -2.88 6.89
CA ILE A 15 4.13 -3.40 5.63
C ILE A 15 5.05 -2.95 4.50
N PHE A 16 5.61 -3.93 3.80
CA PHE A 16 6.56 -3.74 2.71
C PHE A 16 5.95 -4.11 1.36
N ALA A 17 6.36 -3.38 0.31
CA ALA A 17 6.11 -3.79 -1.07
C ALA A 17 6.97 -5.02 -1.41
N ASP A 18 6.35 -6.04 -1.99
CA ASP A 18 7.06 -7.29 -2.37
C ASP A 18 7.50 -7.30 -3.85
N ILE A 19 7.06 -6.29 -4.62
CA ILE A 19 7.35 -6.10 -6.04
C ILE A 19 7.43 -4.61 -6.38
N ASP A 20 8.12 -4.28 -7.46
CA ASP A 20 8.13 -2.94 -8.03
C ASP A 20 6.77 -2.61 -8.64
N GLY A 21 6.28 -1.39 -8.40
CA GLY A 21 4.98 -0.96 -8.92
C GLY A 21 4.52 0.37 -8.34
N VAL A 22 3.20 0.56 -8.31
CA VAL A 22 2.55 1.73 -7.74
C VAL A 22 1.71 1.30 -6.53
N PHE A 23 1.99 1.88 -5.36
CA PHE A 23 1.20 1.64 -4.16
C PHE A 23 -0.11 2.43 -4.24
N ALA A 24 -1.24 1.73 -4.29
CA ALA A 24 -2.56 2.32 -4.50
C ALA A 24 -3.52 1.89 -3.40
N PHE A 25 -4.29 2.86 -2.91
CA PHE A 25 -5.35 2.68 -1.93
C PHE A 25 -6.32 3.86 -2.01
N ASP A 26 -7.48 3.70 -1.40
CA ASP A 26 -8.47 4.77 -1.24
C ASP A 26 -8.20 5.49 0.10
N PRO A 27 -7.78 6.78 0.07
CA PRO A 27 -7.49 7.52 1.29
C PRO A 27 -8.69 7.66 2.22
N ASP A 28 -9.91 7.72 1.70
CA ASP A 28 -11.10 7.88 2.52
C ASP A 28 -11.52 6.56 3.17
N ARG A 29 -11.24 5.42 2.53
CA ARG A 29 -11.34 4.10 3.21
C ARG A 29 -10.35 3.99 4.37
N LEU A 30 -9.10 4.44 4.18
CA LEU A 30 -8.09 4.44 5.24
C LEU A 30 -8.50 5.36 6.40
N LYS A 31 -9.00 6.57 6.10
CA LYS A 31 -9.52 7.48 7.14
C LYS A 31 -10.67 6.85 7.92
N ARG A 32 -11.61 6.19 7.25
CA ARG A 32 -12.71 5.48 7.92
C ARG A 32 -12.22 4.34 8.81
N LEU A 33 -11.14 3.64 8.42
CA LEU A 33 -10.50 2.64 9.27
C LEU A 33 -9.95 3.24 10.55
N ASN A 34 -9.11 4.26 10.42
CA ASN A 34 -8.50 4.91 11.58
C ASN A 34 -9.52 5.63 12.45
N ALA A 35 -10.70 5.99 11.92
CA ALA A 35 -11.79 6.60 12.69
C ALA A 35 -12.69 5.56 13.39
N HIS A 36 -12.64 4.27 13.01
CA HIS A 36 -13.53 3.25 13.57
C HIS A 36 -12.96 2.53 14.78
N CYS A 37 -11.63 2.48 14.93
CA CYS A 37 -10.96 1.81 16.02
C CYS A 37 -9.89 2.74 16.59
N GLU A 38 -9.95 2.97 17.91
CA GLU A 38 -8.95 3.76 18.62
C GLU A 38 -7.76 2.90 19.09
N ASP A 39 -7.90 1.57 19.09
CA ASP A 39 -6.87 0.64 19.56
C ASP A 39 -5.70 0.51 18.58
N PHE A 40 -5.91 0.86 17.31
CA PHE A 40 -4.86 0.85 16.29
C PHE A 40 -5.03 1.96 15.27
N SER A 41 -3.93 2.33 14.63
CA SER A 41 -3.94 3.26 13.49
C SER A 41 -2.95 2.80 12.43
N VAL A 42 -3.31 3.02 11.17
CA VAL A 42 -2.46 2.71 10.03
C VAL A 42 -2.00 4.01 9.37
N ILE A 43 -0.69 4.14 9.22
CA ILE A 43 -0.03 5.24 8.53
C ILE A 43 0.60 4.68 7.26
N THR A 44 0.47 5.41 6.15
CA THR A 44 0.96 4.97 4.85
C THR A 44 1.75 6.08 4.17
N VAL A 45 2.55 5.69 3.18
CA VAL A 45 3.04 6.64 2.17
C VAL A 45 1.88 7.21 1.35
N GLN A 46 2.18 8.22 0.53
CA GLN A 46 1.18 8.85 -0.34
C GLN A 46 0.53 7.82 -1.29
N PRO A 47 -0.77 7.96 -1.59
CA PRO A 47 -1.42 7.12 -2.59
C PRO A 47 -0.80 7.36 -3.97
N CYS A 48 -0.78 6.32 -4.79
CA CYS A 48 -0.19 6.31 -6.13
C CYS A 48 1.32 6.60 -6.15
N LEU A 49 2.02 6.37 -5.03
CA LEU A 49 3.47 6.48 -4.99
C LEU A 49 4.14 5.31 -5.74
N PRO A 50 5.14 5.57 -6.60
CA PRO A 50 6.05 4.54 -7.11
C PRO A 50 6.79 3.86 -5.95
N VAL A 51 6.77 2.54 -5.92
CA VAL A 51 7.43 1.74 -4.88
C VAL A 51 8.29 0.64 -5.48
N TYR A 52 9.37 0.32 -4.78
CA TYR A 52 10.30 -0.76 -5.13
C TYR A 52 10.13 -1.95 -4.18
N LYS A 53 10.52 -3.13 -4.63
CA LYS A 53 10.58 -4.33 -3.80
C LYS A 53 11.42 -4.06 -2.54
N GLY A 54 10.86 -4.41 -1.39
CA GLY A 54 11.46 -4.21 -0.08
C GLY A 54 11.21 -2.83 0.53
N GLN A 55 10.55 -1.91 -0.16
CA GLN A 55 10.23 -0.58 0.39
C GLN A 55 9.12 -0.65 1.43
N LEU A 56 9.30 0.02 2.56
CA LEU A 56 8.26 0.24 3.57
C LEU A 56 7.17 1.16 2.99
N VAL A 57 5.93 0.69 2.93
CA VAL A 57 4.81 1.44 2.32
C VAL A 57 3.73 1.82 3.33
N ALA A 58 3.62 1.06 4.42
CA ALA A 58 2.68 1.34 5.48
C ALA A 58 3.18 0.75 6.80
N ASN A 59 2.66 1.29 7.90
CA ASN A 59 2.94 0.83 9.23
C ASN A 59 1.64 0.90 10.05
N LEU A 60 1.31 -0.20 10.72
CA LEU A 60 0.22 -0.26 11.69
C LEU A 60 0.81 -0.14 13.07
N ARG A 61 0.23 0.73 13.89
CA ARG A 61 0.57 0.91 15.29
C ARG A 61 -0.59 0.44 16.17
N LEU A 62 -0.30 -0.47 17.08
CA LEU A 62 -1.19 -0.85 18.18
C LEU A 62 -0.94 0.10 19.36
N PHE A 63 -2.01 0.62 19.96
CA PHE A 63 -1.95 1.47 21.15
C PHE A 63 -2.33 0.70 22.42
N SER A 64 -3.15 -0.33 22.29
CA SER A 64 -3.54 -1.22 23.38
C SER A 64 -2.79 -2.56 23.28
N PRO A 65 -2.33 -3.13 24.41
CA PRO A 65 -1.72 -4.46 24.43
C PRO A 65 -2.71 -5.59 24.09
N ALA A 66 -4.01 -5.33 24.15
CA ALA A 66 -5.04 -6.27 23.75
C ALA A 66 -6.09 -5.56 22.90
N VAL A 67 -6.41 -6.15 21.75
CA VAL A 67 -7.51 -5.72 20.88
C VAL A 67 -8.56 -6.81 20.89
N ASP A 68 -9.81 -6.44 21.14
CA ASP A 68 -10.92 -7.38 21.08
C ASP A 68 -11.09 -7.89 19.64
N ALA A 69 -11.15 -9.21 19.48
CA ALA A 69 -11.28 -9.86 18.18
C ALA A 69 -12.57 -9.43 17.47
N ASP A 70 -13.66 -9.16 18.19
CA ASP A 70 -14.92 -8.72 17.61
C ASP A 70 -14.82 -7.28 17.09
N VAL A 71 -14.08 -6.40 17.77
CA VAL A 71 -13.80 -5.03 17.29
C VAL A 71 -12.99 -5.08 16.00
N LEU A 72 -11.96 -5.93 15.96
CA LEU A 72 -11.14 -6.12 14.77
C LEU A 72 -11.96 -6.70 13.61
N ASN A 73 -12.75 -7.74 13.86
CA ASN A 73 -13.58 -8.38 12.85
C ASN A 73 -14.66 -7.42 12.32
N GLN A 74 -15.25 -6.59 13.17
CA GLN A 74 -16.22 -5.57 12.74
C GLN A 74 -15.55 -4.47 11.92
N ALA A 75 -14.38 -4.01 12.32
CA ALA A 75 -13.59 -3.04 11.56
C ALA A 75 -13.27 -3.62 10.17
N VAL A 76 -12.70 -4.83 10.12
CA VAL A 76 -12.42 -5.53 8.87
C VAL A 76 -13.70 -5.67 8.04
N THR A 77 -14.80 -6.17 8.59
CA THR A 77 -16.04 -6.40 7.83
C THR A 77 -16.64 -5.09 7.27
N LYS A 78 -16.69 -4.02 8.07
CA LYS A 78 -17.26 -2.73 7.65
C LYS A 78 -16.38 -2.01 6.62
N ILE A 79 -15.08 -2.24 6.65
CA ILE A 79 -14.09 -1.48 5.84
C ILE A 79 -13.64 -2.26 4.60
N SER A 80 -13.73 -3.59 4.65
CA SER A 80 -13.29 -4.48 3.58
C SER A 80 -14.05 -4.23 2.27
N GLY A 81 -15.28 -3.70 2.29
CA GLY A 81 -16.03 -3.40 1.06
C GLY A 81 -15.92 -4.52 0.02
N THR A 82 -15.75 -4.17 -1.26
CA THR A 82 -15.54 -5.13 -2.37
C THR A 82 -14.06 -5.35 -2.75
N GLY A 83 -13.11 -5.23 -1.82
CA GLY A 83 -11.72 -5.58 -2.12
C GLY A 83 -10.65 -5.12 -1.13
N ALA A 84 -9.41 -5.52 -1.41
CA ALA A 84 -8.25 -5.19 -0.57
C ALA A 84 -8.13 -3.68 -0.30
N LEU A 85 -7.74 -3.32 0.93
CA LEU A 85 -7.54 -1.91 1.33
C LEU A 85 -6.28 -1.33 0.65
N PHE A 86 -5.21 -2.10 0.64
CA PHE A 86 -3.93 -1.75 0.02
C PHE A 86 -3.62 -2.69 -1.13
N LYS A 87 -3.06 -2.15 -2.21
CA LYS A 87 -2.54 -2.94 -3.33
C LYS A 87 -1.28 -2.30 -3.89
N VAL A 88 -0.40 -3.12 -4.46
CA VAL A 88 0.65 -2.67 -5.36
C VAL A 88 0.24 -3.07 -6.76
N ALA A 89 0.13 -2.09 -7.67
CA ALA A 89 -0.08 -2.33 -9.09
C ALA A 89 1.30 -2.53 -9.74
N PRO A 90 1.69 -3.77 -10.11
CA PRO A 90 3.03 -4.03 -10.61
C PRO A 90 3.29 -3.31 -11.93
N TYR A 91 4.54 -2.92 -12.17
CA TYR A 91 4.93 -2.48 -13.49
C TYR A 91 4.92 -3.65 -14.48
N ALA A 92 4.47 -3.38 -15.70
CA ALA A 92 4.55 -4.32 -16.80
C ALA A 92 5.41 -3.71 -17.91
N PHE A 93 6.40 -4.47 -18.38
CA PHE A 93 7.14 -4.09 -19.57
C PHE A 93 6.20 -4.06 -20.77
N CYS A 94 6.03 -2.89 -21.35
CA CYS A 94 5.23 -2.69 -22.55
C CYS A 94 6.17 -2.65 -23.76
N LYS A 95 5.79 -3.33 -24.86
CA LYS A 95 6.48 -3.16 -26.14
C LYS A 95 6.19 -1.76 -26.66
N ILE A 96 7.24 -0.97 -26.92
CA ILE A 96 7.11 0.36 -27.50
C ILE A 96 7.72 0.40 -28.90
N GLY A 97 7.13 1.20 -29.79
CA GLY A 97 7.71 1.56 -31.07
C GLY A 97 8.20 3.01 -31.01
N TYR A 98 9.46 3.23 -31.36
CA TYR A 98 10.03 4.58 -31.48
C TYR A 98 10.11 4.95 -32.95
N VAL A 99 9.35 5.96 -33.37
CA VAL A 99 9.39 6.49 -34.73
C VAL A 99 10.01 7.89 -34.66
N ARG A 100 11.17 8.05 -35.29
CA ARG A 100 11.84 9.34 -35.44
C ARG A 100 11.97 9.67 -36.92
N THR A 101 11.47 10.83 -37.30
CA THR A 101 11.79 11.42 -38.61
C THR A 101 13.13 12.14 -38.49
N VAL A 102 14.10 11.75 -39.31
CA VAL A 102 15.41 12.43 -39.42
C VAL A 102 15.45 13.24 -40.70
N ALA A 103 15.99 14.46 -40.64
CA ALA A 103 16.25 15.27 -41.83
C ALA A 103 17.42 14.65 -42.62
N ALA A 104 17.42 14.87 -43.94
CA ALA A 104 18.52 14.42 -44.80
C ALA A 104 19.85 15.01 -44.31
N GLY A 105 20.84 14.15 -44.05
CA GLY A 105 22.17 14.54 -43.59
C GLY A 105 22.41 14.48 -42.07
N THR A 106 21.40 14.15 -41.27
CA THR A 106 21.59 13.87 -39.84
C THR A 106 21.65 12.36 -39.58
N THR A 107 22.77 11.91 -39.01
CA THR A 107 22.92 10.55 -38.46
C THR A 107 22.06 10.36 -37.21
N PRO A 108 21.64 9.12 -36.89
CA PRO A 108 20.76 8.82 -35.75
C PRO A 108 21.34 9.28 -34.41
#